data_AF-A0A3D1XU19-F1
#
_entry.id   AF-A0A3D1XU19-F1
#
_cell.length_a   1.000
_cell.length_b   1.000
_cell.length_c   1.000
_cell.angle_alpha   90.00
_cell.angle_beta   90.00
_cell.angle_gamma   90.00
#
_symmetry.space_group_name_H-M   'P 1'
#
loop_
_entity.id
_entity.type
_entity.pdbx_description
1 polymer ?
#
loop_
_entity_poly.entity_id
_entity_poly.type
_entity_poly.pdbx_seq_one_letter_code
_entity_poly.pdbx_strand_id
1 'polypeptide(L)'
;MLLSAFESSRNERTPCECCGSLKFTPVHLRENNTLVVHCDECHLEFVNPLPTVESMQENYQKEMTGDETESGLHSSYILERQARIKSFSKLYNSRLSLIERLYSGKGNLLDIGCGAGFFLNCAKERGWNCHGLEILPEYIKFAQENFALDNIRLESLDDSLSYDTNTFDVITLWDLIEHLRNP
;
A
#
# COMPACT_ATOMS: atom_id res chain seq x y z
N MET A 1 13.54 14.54 24.31
CA MET A 1 12.86 13.26 24.00
C MET A 1 13.40 12.65 22.70
N LEU A 2 13.34 13.34 21.56
CA LEU A 2 13.85 12.84 20.27
C LEU A 2 15.29 12.29 20.31
N LEU A 3 16.28 13.08 20.75
CA LEU A 3 17.68 12.63 20.83
C LEU A 3 17.87 11.45 21.78
N SER A 4 17.10 11.39 22.86
CA SER A 4 17.15 10.27 23.80
C SER A 4 16.61 8.99 23.17
N ALA A 5 15.48 9.07 22.46
CA ALA A 5 14.89 7.95 21.74
C ALA A 5 15.77 7.48 20.57
N PHE A 6 16.43 8.43 19.91
CA PHE A 6 17.46 8.13 18.91
C PHE A 6 18.60 7.35 19.58
N GLU A 7 19.29 7.89 20.58
CA GLU A 7 20.43 7.17 21.18
C GLU A 7 20.04 5.81 21.78
N SER A 8 18.85 5.67 22.38
CA SER A 8 18.41 4.39 22.95
C SER A 8 18.18 3.31 21.89
N SER A 9 17.76 3.67 20.67
CA SER A 9 17.43 2.72 19.61
C SER A 9 18.64 2.25 18.79
N ARG A 10 19.85 2.77 19.07
CA ARG A 10 21.05 2.58 18.23
C ARG A 10 21.34 1.12 17.84
N ASN A 11 21.12 0.17 18.75
CA ASN A 11 21.44 -1.25 18.53
C ASN A 11 20.35 -2.01 17.75
N GLU A 12 19.17 -1.42 17.59
CA GLU A 12 18.02 -2.02 16.89
C GLU A 12 17.89 -1.49 15.46
N ARG A 13 18.73 -0.52 15.06
CA ARG A 13 18.63 0.11 13.75
C ARG A 13 19.11 -0.81 12.63
N THR A 14 18.41 -0.77 11.52
CA THR A 14 18.80 -1.46 10.29
C THR A 14 19.55 -0.51 9.34
N PRO A 15 20.41 -1.05 8.44
CA PRO A 15 20.97 -0.28 7.34
C PRO A 15 19.87 0.37 6.48
N CYS A 16 20.21 1.47 5.81
CA CYS A 16 19.30 2.09 4.85
C CYS A 16 19.00 1.14 3.69
N GLU A 17 17.73 0.85 3.42
CA GLU A 17 17.30 -0.04 2.32
C GLU A 17 17.74 0.47 0.92
N CYS A 18 17.90 1.79 0.76
CA CYS A 18 18.30 2.37 -0.53
C CYS A 18 19.81 2.30 -0.80
N CYS A 19 20.67 2.48 0.22
CA CYS A 19 22.12 2.61 0.00
C CYS A 19 23.02 1.82 0.96
N GLY A 20 22.46 1.13 1.96
CA GLY A 20 23.19 0.35 2.96
C GLY A 20 23.91 1.16 4.05
N SER A 21 23.79 2.50 4.06
CA SER A 21 24.42 3.34 5.08
C SER A 21 23.83 3.11 6.49
N LEU A 22 24.67 3.30 7.51
CA LEU A 22 24.30 3.31 8.93
C LEU A 22 24.38 4.73 9.56
N LYS A 23 24.58 5.75 8.73
CA LYS A 23 24.67 7.15 9.17
C LYS A 23 23.32 7.82 9.04
N PHE A 24 22.80 8.27 10.18
CA PHE A 24 21.45 8.78 10.29
C PHE A 24 21.40 10.02 11.18
N THR A 25 20.51 10.94 10.82
CA THR A 25 20.09 12.07 11.66
C THR A 25 18.62 11.86 12.09
N PRO A 26 18.26 12.04 13.38
CA PRO A 26 16.86 11.93 13.80
C PRO A 26 16.02 13.09 13.25
N VAL A 27 14.86 12.77 12.67
CA VAL A 27 13.93 13.76 12.10
C VAL A 27 12.78 14.01 13.07
N HIS A 28 12.09 12.96 13.48
CA HIS A 28 10.87 13.07 14.27
C HIS A 28 10.62 11.82 15.12
N LEU A 29 10.04 12.02 16.30
CA LEU A 29 9.54 10.95 17.16
C LEU A 29 8.02 11.03 17.15
N ARG A 30 7.36 10.03 16.57
CA ARG A 30 5.91 9.94 16.44
C ARG A 30 5.27 9.66 17.82
N GLU A 31 3.96 9.90 17.92
CA GLU A 31 3.19 9.71 19.17
C GLU A 31 3.19 8.26 19.66
N ASN A 32 3.28 7.29 18.75
CA ASN A 32 3.41 5.86 19.04
C ASN A 32 4.88 5.43 19.30
N ASN A 33 5.77 6.37 19.62
CA ASN A 33 7.20 6.17 19.87
C ASN A 33 8.02 5.62 18.69
N THR A 34 7.49 5.62 17.46
CA THR A 34 8.32 5.27 16.29
C THR A 34 9.17 6.45 15.84
N LEU A 35 10.42 6.15 15.51
CA LEU A 35 11.44 7.14 15.17
C LEU A 35 11.61 7.22 13.65
N VAL A 36 11.49 8.43 13.11
CA VAL A 36 11.83 8.73 11.72
C VAL A 36 13.26 9.27 11.68
N VAL A 37 14.08 8.70 10.80
CA VAL A 37 15.47 9.11 10.58
C VAL A 37 15.68 9.52 9.13
N HIS A 38 16.65 10.40 8.91
CA HIS A 38 17.17 10.80 7.61
C HIS A 38 18.49 10.07 7.35
N CYS A 39 18.64 9.43 6.19
CA CYS A 39 19.92 8.90 5.76
C CYS A 39 20.83 10.02 5.26
N ASP A 40 21.99 10.20 5.90
CA ASP A 40 22.92 11.29 5.56
C ASP A 40 23.61 11.10 4.19
N GLU A 41 23.48 9.93 3.56
CA GLU A 41 24.12 9.59 2.29
C GLU A 41 23.15 9.68 1.09
N CYS A 42 21.97 9.03 1.15
CA CYS A 42 21.01 9.01 0.04
C CYS A 42 19.76 9.86 0.27
N HIS A 43 19.63 10.50 1.44
CA HIS A 43 18.52 11.38 1.83
C HIS A 43 17.14 10.71 1.97
N LEU A 44 17.06 9.38 1.91
CA LEU A 44 15.82 8.68 2.25
C LEU A 44 15.46 8.92 3.72
N GLU A 45 14.21 9.33 3.95
CA GLU A 45 13.62 9.39 5.29
C GLU A 45 12.73 8.19 5.51
N PHE A 46 12.94 7.47 6.62
CA PHE A 46 12.24 6.23 6.90
C PHE A 46 12.17 5.96 8.41
N VAL A 47 11.30 5.02 8.78
CA VAL A 47 11.17 4.56 10.16
C VAL A 47 12.33 3.63 10.50
N ASN A 48 13.08 3.96 11.57
CA ASN A 48 14.21 3.14 12.00
C ASN A 48 14.39 3.27 13.53
N PRO A 49 14.32 2.18 14.32
CA PRO A 49 14.15 0.77 13.91
C PRO A 49 12.87 0.46 13.16
N LEU A 50 12.94 -0.49 12.23
CA LEU A 50 11.76 -1.05 11.56
C LEU A 50 10.91 -1.80 12.60
N PRO A 51 9.58 -1.58 12.64
CA PRO A 51 8.70 -2.37 13.49
C PRO A 51 8.78 -3.87 13.15
N THR A 52 8.40 -4.75 14.08
CA THR A 52 8.35 -6.19 13.79
C THR A 52 7.21 -6.51 12.82
N VAL A 53 7.30 -7.63 12.11
CA VAL A 53 6.26 -8.06 11.16
C VAL A 53 4.89 -8.16 11.85
N GLU A 54 4.87 -8.74 13.06
CA GLU A 54 3.66 -8.87 13.87
C GLU A 54 3.06 -7.51 14.20
N SER A 55 3.88 -6.56 14.67
CA SER A 55 3.40 -5.22 15.00
C SER A 55 2.88 -4.45 13.78
N MET A 56 3.45 -4.67 12.59
CA MET A 56 2.96 -4.05 11.37
C MET A 56 1.63 -4.66 10.93
N GLN A 57 1.50 -5.98 11.01
CA GLN A 57 0.24 -6.68 10.70
C GLN A 57 -0.88 -6.25 11.64
N GLU A 58 -0.63 -6.17 12.95
CA GLU A 58 -1.60 -5.70 13.93
C GLU A 58 -2.03 -4.25 13.66
N ASN A 59 -1.07 -3.35 13.39
CA ASN A 59 -1.39 -1.95 13.08
C ASN A 59 -2.18 -1.82 11.78
N TYR A 60 -1.77 -2.53 10.73
CA TYR A 60 -2.46 -2.51 9.43
C TYR A 60 -3.88 -3.06 9.57
N GLN A 61 -4.05 -4.20 10.23
CA GLN A 61 -5.36 -4.78 10.49
C GLN A 61 -6.23 -3.78 11.27
N LYS A 62 -5.71 -3.18 12.34
CA LYS A 62 -6.45 -2.19 13.13
C LYS A 62 -6.84 -0.95 12.33
N GLU A 63 -5.94 -0.40 11.52
CA GLU A 63 -6.22 0.75 10.64
C GLU A 63 -7.29 0.41 9.60
N MET A 64 -7.24 -0.81 9.05
CA MET A 64 -8.07 -1.23 7.94
C MET A 64 -9.40 -1.87 8.35
N THR A 65 -9.54 -2.39 9.56
CA THR A 65 -10.80 -2.98 10.08
C THR A 65 -11.50 -2.10 11.11
N GLY A 66 -10.80 -1.11 11.70
CA GLY A 66 -11.29 -0.35 12.85
C GLY A 66 -11.36 -1.20 14.12
N ASP A 67 -11.91 -0.62 15.20
CA ASP A 67 -12.15 -1.38 16.45
C ASP A 67 -13.28 -2.40 16.24
N GLU A 68 -13.09 -3.63 16.75
CA GLU A 68 -13.93 -4.84 16.56
C GLU A 68 -15.43 -4.68 16.89
N THR A 69 -15.85 -3.54 17.43
CA THR A 69 -17.22 -3.27 17.89
C THR A 69 -18.19 -2.84 16.79
N GLU A 70 -17.73 -2.50 15.59
CA GLU A 70 -18.60 -2.15 14.46
C GLU A 70 -18.68 -3.29 13.44
N SER A 71 -19.65 -4.18 13.64
CA SER A 71 -19.98 -5.26 12.72
C SER A 71 -20.36 -4.75 11.33
N GLY A 72 -19.54 -5.05 10.31
CA GLY A 72 -19.88 -4.92 8.88
C GLY A 72 -18.65 -4.60 8.01
N LEU A 73 -18.74 -4.83 6.70
CA LEU A 73 -17.74 -4.49 5.66
C LEU A 73 -17.41 -2.97 5.56
N HIS A 74 -17.69 -2.19 6.61
CA HIS A 74 -17.60 -0.74 6.65
C HIS A 74 -16.32 -0.30 7.34
N SER A 75 -15.16 -0.73 6.81
CA SER A 75 -13.91 -0.11 7.23
C SER A 75 -13.97 1.40 7.02
N SER A 76 -13.29 2.16 7.89
CA SER A 76 -13.10 3.61 7.75
C SER A 76 -12.64 3.98 6.33
N TYR A 77 -11.75 3.16 5.75
CA TYR A 77 -11.31 3.26 4.36
C TYR A 77 -12.46 3.16 3.35
N ILE A 78 -13.28 2.11 3.37
CA ILE A 78 -14.39 1.94 2.40
C ILE A 78 -15.38 3.09 2.55
N LEU A 79 -15.75 3.44 3.78
CA LEU A 79 -16.68 4.54 4.06
C LEU A 79 -16.15 5.88 3.55
N GLU A 80 -14.87 6.18 3.76
CA GLU A 80 -14.24 7.41 3.27
C GLU A 80 -14.26 7.46 1.73
N ARG A 81 -13.88 6.34 1.09
CA ARG A 81 -13.86 6.24 -0.38
C ARG A 81 -15.26 6.38 -0.98
N GLN A 82 -16.28 5.80 -0.35
CA GLN A 82 -17.68 5.99 -0.75
C GLN A 82 -18.16 7.42 -0.54
N ALA A 83 -17.90 8.02 0.62
CA ALA A 83 -18.31 9.40 0.94
C ALA A 83 -17.68 10.43 -0.01
N ARG A 84 -16.46 10.16 -0.49
CA ARG A 84 -15.70 11.05 -1.38
C ARG A 84 -15.56 10.50 -2.79
N ILE A 85 -16.47 9.63 -3.23
CA ILE A 85 -16.36 8.87 -4.48
C ILE A 85 -16.08 9.75 -5.70
N LYS A 86 -16.68 10.94 -5.79
CA LYS A 86 -16.47 11.87 -6.91
C LYS A 86 -15.03 12.41 -6.96
N SER A 87 -14.45 12.72 -5.80
CA SER A 87 -13.09 13.25 -5.70
C SER A 87 -12.06 12.16 -6.03
N PHE A 88 -12.25 10.98 -5.47
CA PHE A 88 -11.37 9.84 -5.76
C PHE A 88 -11.50 9.35 -7.20
N SER A 89 -12.71 9.34 -7.76
CA SER A 89 -12.90 9.00 -9.19
C SER A 89 -12.11 9.93 -10.11
N LYS A 90 -12.03 11.24 -9.79
CA LYS A 90 -11.18 12.19 -10.56
C LYS A 90 -9.71 11.83 -10.46
N LEU A 91 -9.22 11.49 -9.26
CA LEU A 91 -7.84 11.06 -9.05
C LEU A 91 -7.53 9.79 -9.85
N TYR A 92 -8.37 8.77 -9.75
CA TYR A 92 -8.20 7.50 -10.47
C TYR A 92 -8.25 7.69 -11.97
N ASN A 93 -9.16 8.51 -12.48
CA ASN A 93 -9.21 8.85 -13.90
C ASN A 93 -7.95 9.60 -14.36
N SER A 94 -7.37 10.45 -13.53
CA SER A 94 -6.09 11.11 -13.81
C SER A 94 -4.94 10.10 -13.85
N ARG A 95 -4.88 9.16 -12.89
CA ARG A 95 -3.91 8.05 -12.86
C ARG A 95 -4.04 7.18 -14.12
N LEU A 96 -5.26 6.82 -14.51
CA LEU A 96 -5.53 6.05 -15.74
C LEU A 96 -5.13 6.83 -16.99
N SER A 97 -5.40 8.14 -17.07
CA SER A 97 -4.96 8.95 -18.21
C SER A 97 -3.43 9.04 -18.32
N LEU A 98 -2.70 9.01 -17.20
CA LEU A 98 -1.24 8.88 -17.22
C LEU A 98 -0.82 7.51 -17.77
N ILE A 99 -1.40 6.43 -17.27
CA ILE A 99 -1.12 5.06 -17.74
C ILE A 99 -1.37 4.97 -19.25
N GLU A 100 -2.50 5.46 -19.73
CA GLU A 100 -2.91 5.40 -21.14
C GLU A 100 -2.03 6.24 -22.07
N ARG A 101 -1.35 7.25 -21.52
CA ARG A 101 -0.33 8.02 -22.24
C ARG A 101 0.98 7.26 -22.36
N LEU A 102 1.33 6.45 -21.36
CA LEU A 102 2.56 5.64 -21.35
C LEU A 102 2.38 4.31 -22.10
N TYR A 103 1.17 3.76 -22.06
CA TYR A 103 0.76 2.54 -22.75
C TYR A 103 -0.57 2.82 -23.49
N SER A 104 -0.50 2.99 -24.80
CA SER A 104 -1.65 3.39 -25.61
C SER A 104 -2.68 2.27 -25.84
N GLY A 105 -2.38 1.05 -25.44
CA GLY A 105 -3.27 -0.11 -25.57
C GLY A 105 -4.28 -0.24 -24.43
N LYS A 106 -5.05 -1.33 -24.50
CA LYS A 106 -5.82 -1.90 -23.39
C LYS A 106 -5.44 -3.37 -23.29
N GLY A 107 -5.27 -3.85 -22.06
CA GLY A 107 -4.84 -5.20 -21.80
C GLY A 107 -5.01 -5.56 -20.33
N ASN A 108 -4.13 -6.41 -19.83
CA ASN A 108 -4.15 -6.87 -18.45
C ASN A 108 -3.47 -5.83 -17.54
N LEU A 109 -4.23 -5.24 -16.63
CA LEU A 109 -3.73 -4.34 -15.59
C LEU A 109 -3.77 -5.06 -14.25
N LEU A 110 -2.61 -5.21 -13.61
CA LEU A 110 -2.49 -5.67 -12.22
C LEU A 110 -2.30 -4.47 -11.30
N ASP A 111 -3.15 -4.33 -10.28
CA ASP A 111 -2.91 -3.40 -9.17
C ASP A 111 -2.53 -4.20 -7.93
N ILE A 112 -1.32 -3.99 -7.42
CA ILE A 112 -0.82 -4.66 -6.21
C ILE A 112 -1.19 -3.78 -5.01
N GLY A 113 -1.85 -4.38 -4.01
CA GLY A 113 -2.49 -3.64 -2.93
C GLY A 113 -3.73 -2.91 -3.43
N CYS A 114 -4.59 -3.59 -4.21
CA CYS A 114 -5.72 -2.95 -4.89
C CYS A 114 -6.81 -2.42 -3.94
N GLY A 115 -6.71 -2.73 -2.64
CA GLY A 115 -7.67 -2.38 -1.63
C GLY A 115 -9.06 -2.93 -1.99
N ALA A 116 -10.10 -2.19 -1.62
CA ALA A 116 -11.48 -2.51 -1.97
C ALA A 116 -11.83 -2.27 -3.46
N GLY A 117 -10.84 -2.17 -4.36
CA GLY A 117 -11.05 -2.23 -5.81
C GLY A 117 -11.57 -0.94 -6.48
N PHE A 118 -11.60 0.20 -5.79
CA PHE A 118 -12.13 1.45 -6.36
C PHE A 118 -11.37 1.93 -7.61
N PHE A 119 -10.03 1.85 -7.59
CA PHE A 119 -9.21 2.19 -8.75
C PHE A 119 -9.46 1.22 -9.91
N LEU A 120 -9.46 -0.09 -9.62
CA LEU A 120 -9.75 -1.14 -10.59
C LEU A 120 -11.15 -1.01 -11.19
N ASN A 121 -12.16 -0.57 -10.43
CA ASN A 121 -13.49 -0.30 -10.99
C ASN A 121 -13.45 0.81 -12.05
N CYS A 122 -12.77 1.93 -11.78
CA CYS A 122 -12.57 2.97 -12.79
C CYS A 122 -11.75 2.48 -13.99
N ALA A 123 -10.78 1.60 -13.78
CA ALA A 123 -9.99 0.99 -14.86
C ALA A 123 -10.87 0.08 -15.73
N LYS A 124 -11.73 -0.73 -15.11
CA LYS A 124 -12.70 -1.60 -15.78
C LYS A 124 -13.68 -0.78 -16.63
N GLU A 125 -14.20 0.33 -16.11
CA GLU A 125 -15.07 1.25 -16.85
C GLU A 125 -14.37 1.85 -18.10
N ARG A 126 -13.04 1.94 -18.10
CA ARG A 126 -12.22 2.35 -19.25
C ARG A 126 -11.79 1.19 -20.16
N GLY A 127 -12.25 -0.04 -19.90
CA GLY A 127 -12.00 -1.20 -20.74
C GLY A 127 -10.69 -1.95 -20.44
N TRP A 128 -10.09 -1.77 -19.26
CA TRP A 128 -8.97 -2.59 -18.82
C TRP A 128 -9.45 -3.96 -18.32
N ASN A 129 -8.68 -5.02 -18.61
CA ASN A 129 -8.86 -6.30 -17.95
C ASN A 129 -8.15 -6.25 -16.60
N CYS A 130 -8.92 -6.08 -15.53
CA CYS A 130 -8.41 -5.77 -14.20
C CYS A 130 -8.08 -7.03 -13.41
N HIS A 131 -6.91 -7.02 -12.78
CA HIS A 131 -6.42 -8.01 -11.83
C HIS A 131 -5.96 -7.29 -10.56
N GLY A 132 -6.06 -7.95 -9.41
CA GLY A 132 -5.64 -7.37 -8.14
C GLY A 132 -4.88 -8.36 -7.25
N LEU A 133 -3.98 -7.84 -6.43
CA LEU A 133 -3.47 -8.52 -5.25
C LEU A 133 -3.89 -7.73 -4.01
N GLU A 134 -4.40 -8.42 -3.01
CA GLU A 134 -4.83 -7.81 -1.75
C GLU A 134 -4.64 -8.83 -0.62
N ILE A 135 -4.35 -8.36 0.60
CA ILE A 135 -4.14 -9.22 1.78
C ILE A 135 -5.37 -9.24 2.71
N LEU A 136 -6.34 -8.34 2.49
CA LEU A 136 -7.56 -8.24 3.27
C LEU A 136 -8.76 -8.93 2.58
N PRO A 137 -9.23 -10.09 3.08
CA PRO A 137 -10.32 -10.83 2.46
C PRO A 137 -11.64 -10.03 2.38
N GLU A 138 -11.88 -9.13 3.33
CA GLU A 138 -13.05 -8.23 3.34
C GLU A 138 -13.03 -7.22 2.19
N TYR A 139 -11.85 -6.76 1.76
CA TYR A 139 -11.72 -5.82 0.64
C TYR A 139 -11.91 -6.53 -0.69
N ILE A 140 -11.41 -7.76 -0.80
CA ILE A 140 -11.66 -8.64 -1.95
C ILE A 140 -13.16 -8.91 -2.07
N LYS A 141 -13.82 -9.29 -0.98
CA LYS A 141 -15.26 -9.53 -0.95
C LYS A 141 -16.05 -8.28 -1.37
N PHE A 142 -15.70 -7.10 -0.84
CA PHE A 142 -16.32 -5.84 -1.24
C PHE A 142 -16.19 -5.60 -2.75
N ALA A 143 -14.97 -5.74 -3.29
CA ALA A 143 -14.67 -5.50 -4.70
C ALA A 143 -15.44 -6.46 -5.63
N GLN A 144 -15.56 -7.72 -5.25
CA GLN A 144 -16.35 -8.72 -5.97
C GLN A 144 -17.85 -8.37 -5.95
N GLU A 145 -18.42 -8.11 -4.77
CA GLU A 145 -19.86 -7.86 -4.60
C GLU A 145 -20.32 -6.53 -5.21
N ASN A 146 -19.52 -5.47 -5.12
CA ASN A 146 -19.91 -4.12 -5.52
C ASN A 146 -19.43 -3.74 -6.93
N PHE A 147 -18.31 -4.30 -7.37
CA PHE A 147 -17.68 -3.94 -8.64
C PHE A 147 -17.53 -5.11 -9.60
N ALA A 148 -17.96 -6.33 -9.26
CA ALA A 148 -17.78 -7.52 -10.11
C ALA A 148 -16.31 -7.65 -10.59
N LEU A 149 -15.38 -7.53 -9.64
CA LEU A 149 -13.94 -7.70 -9.85
C LEU A 149 -13.53 -9.10 -9.38
N ASP A 150 -13.63 -10.08 -10.27
CA ASP A 150 -13.43 -11.49 -9.91
C ASP A 150 -11.96 -11.93 -9.89
N ASN A 151 -11.07 -11.17 -10.55
CA ASN A 151 -9.65 -11.52 -10.70
C ASN A 151 -8.76 -10.89 -9.61
N ILE A 152 -9.19 -10.93 -8.35
CA ILE A 152 -8.39 -10.45 -7.21
C ILE A 152 -7.93 -11.66 -6.39
N ARG A 153 -6.62 -11.78 -6.17
CA ARG A 153 -6.02 -12.88 -5.39
C ARG A 153 -5.69 -12.40 -3.97
N LEU A 154 -5.96 -13.26 -2.99
CA LEU A 154 -5.60 -13.06 -1.59
C LEU A 154 -4.16 -13.51 -1.34
N GLU A 155 -3.18 -12.62 -1.59
CA GLU A 155 -1.75 -12.95 -1.52
C GLU A 155 -0.91 -11.72 -1.12
N SER A 156 0.22 -11.97 -0.45
CA SER A 156 1.21 -10.94 -0.11
C SER A 156 2.34 -10.90 -1.14
N LEU A 157 2.98 -9.73 -1.30
CA LEU A 157 4.25 -9.61 -2.04
C LEU A 157 5.43 -10.28 -1.34
N ASP A 158 5.30 -10.55 -0.03
CA ASP A 158 6.32 -11.30 0.72
C ASP A 158 6.36 -12.79 0.29
N ASP A 159 5.29 -13.27 -0.35
CA ASP A 159 5.19 -14.65 -0.85
C ASP A 159 5.62 -14.75 -2.32
N SER A 160 6.01 -15.95 -2.74
CA SER A 160 6.31 -16.20 -4.15
C SER A 160 5.05 -16.14 -5.00
N LEU A 161 4.92 -15.10 -5.83
CA LEU A 161 3.80 -14.95 -6.75
C LEU A 161 3.99 -15.81 -8.01
N SER A 162 2.99 -16.61 -8.33
CA SER A 162 2.95 -17.43 -9.54
C SER A 162 2.12 -16.75 -10.61
N TYR A 163 2.78 -16.15 -11.60
CA TYR A 163 2.19 -15.67 -12.84
C TYR A 163 3.02 -16.14 -14.04
N ASP A 164 2.38 -16.34 -15.19
CA ASP A 164 3.10 -16.61 -16.42
C ASP A 164 3.92 -15.36 -16.84
N THR A 165 5.01 -15.59 -17.57
CA THR A 165 5.78 -14.47 -18.13
C THR A 165 4.94 -13.68 -19.12
N ASN A 166 5.04 -12.35 -19.11
CA ASN A 166 4.29 -11.44 -19.98
C ASN A 166 2.75 -11.54 -19.82
N THR A 167 2.25 -11.84 -18.61
CA THR A 167 0.80 -11.81 -18.33
C THR A 167 0.23 -10.39 -18.31
N PHE A 168 0.96 -9.42 -17.76
CA PHE A 168 0.44 -8.07 -17.52
C PHE A 168 1.07 -7.04 -18.46
N ASP A 169 0.23 -6.17 -19.00
CA ASP A 169 0.64 -5.03 -19.80
C ASP A 169 1.02 -3.83 -18.92
N VAL A 170 0.33 -3.68 -17.78
CA VAL A 170 0.55 -2.62 -16.80
C VAL A 170 0.48 -3.20 -15.39
N ILE A 171 1.43 -2.81 -14.54
CA ILE A 171 1.43 -3.11 -13.10
C ILE A 171 1.46 -1.79 -12.34
N THR A 172 0.57 -1.62 -11.36
CA THR A 172 0.52 -0.45 -10.47
C THR A 172 0.65 -0.84 -9.00
N LEU A 173 1.21 0.07 -8.20
CA LEU A 173 1.39 -0.06 -6.76
C LEU A 173 0.98 1.27 -6.11
N TRP A 174 -0.29 1.63 -6.23
CA TRP A 174 -0.77 2.93 -5.73
C TRP A 174 -0.84 2.93 -4.21
N ASP A 175 -0.15 3.89 -3.59
CA ASP A 175 -0.21 4.11 -2.14
C ASP A 175 0.20 2.81 -1.36
N LEU A 176 1.15 2.03 -1.92
CA LEU A 176 1.65 0.76 -1.37
C LEU A 176 3.16 0.75 -1.11
N ILE A 177 3.98 1.34 -2.01
CA ILE A 177 5.45 1.19 -1.97
C ILE A 177 6.04 1.69 -0.64
N GLU A 178 5.44 2.71 -0.04
CA GLU A 178 5.80 3.28 1.26
C GLU A 178 5.46 2.36 2.46
N HIS A 179 4.63 1.34 2.24
CA HIS A 179 4.26 0.33 3.23
C HIS A 179 5.06 -0.96 3.10
N LEU A 180 5.85 -1.11 2.01
CA LEU A 180 6.70 -2.28 1.82
C LEU A 180 7.94 -2.20 2.71
N ARG A 181 8.25 -3.34 3.31
CA ARG A 181 9.40 -3.48 4.21
C ARG A 181 10.72 -3.49 3.44
N ASN A 182 10.69 -4.00 2.20
CA ASN A 182 11.80 -4.03 1.26
C ASN A 182 11.27 -3.67 -0.15
N PRO A 183 11.19 -2.37 -0.47
CA PRO A 183 10.59 -1.87 -1.72
C PRO A 183 11.45 -2.07 -2.97
#